data_AF-A0A1G9XV11-F1
#
_entry.id   AF-A0A1G9XV11-F1
#
_cell.length_a   1.000
_cell.length_b   1.000
_cell.length_c   1.000
_cell.angle_alpha   90.00
_cell.angle_beta   90.00
_cell.angle_gamma   90.00
#
_symmetry.space_group_name_H-M   'P 1'
#
loop_
_entity.id
_entity.type
_entity.pdbx_description
1 polymer ?
#
loop_
_entity_poly.entity_id
_entity_poly.type
_entity_poly.pdbx_seq_one_letter_code
_entity_poly.pdbx_strand_id
1 'polypeptide(L)'
;MTLSKFLDEKNLRDKEIAKIMINLCNILEYMHDTANLLHMDLKPDNIMIDNNDELWLIDLGSVVNKNIETKVNTGSPTFAAPEQYLDETASIQSDIYGLGQVLAYMCQKKQTKDDRFKEIIKKATKHEKSQRYKSVANLKRALTAILEELEVTKETSKIIFVRGMRPGIGVTHICLSLAKWMGQFTRVSLIDQSTNNHLRTEGLKGVLSKDGSLELEGFNVIPNYNNFIEVNDDARVKIVDFSGRSENYISQKRKELTGLEDVTLIECLVLSGGPALFEEILSLKNVPEETLVFMNLLSAKDFYECIRLMDRREIYRIPCIYNYKEDYKILDETLAGFREEHFNEFYWKGRKKIFKGSSLYEFLKTNFDKLKKKF
;
A
#
# COMPACT_ATOMS: atom_id res chain seq x y z
N MET A 1 -14.76 12.44 -13.52
CA MET A 1 -15.16 13.19 -12.31
C MET A 1 -14.13 14.29 -12.05
N THR A 2 -14.40 15.30 -11.22
CA THR A 2 -13.39 16.33 -10.86
C THR A 2 -12.28 15.73 -10.00
N LEU A 3 -11.05 16.22 -10.12
CA LEU A 3 -9.90 15.78 -9.33
C LEU A 3 -10.15 15.96 -7.84
N SER A 4 -10.85 17.02 -7.44
CA SER A 4 -11.27 17.24 -6.04
C SER A 4 -12.06 16.04 -5.47
N LYS A 5 -13.13 15.62 -6.15
CA LYS A 5 -13.92 14.41 -5.80
C LYS A 5 -13.12 13.11 -5.93
N PHE A 6 -12.32 12.97 -6.98
CA PHE A 6 -11.47 11.78 -7.16
C PHE A 6 -10.52 11.57 -5.98
N LEU A 7 -9.97 12.67 -5.43
CA LEU A 7 -9.14 12.65 -4.24
C LEU A 7 -9.93 12.39 -2.95
N ASP A 8 -11.24 12.43 -2.93
CA ASP A 8 -12.01 11.99 -1.75
C ASP A 8 -12.31 10.48 -1.82
N GLU A 9 -12.46 9.92 -3.03
CA GLU A 9 -12.82 8.51 -3.25
C GLU A 9 -11.62 7.56 -3.35
N LYS A 10 -10.48 8.01 -3.90
CA LYS A 10 -9.31 7.16 -4.19
C LYS A 10 -8.17 7.46 -3.26
N ASN A 11 -7.51 6.44 -2.70
CA ASN A 11 -6.24 6.66 -2.02
C ASN A 11 -5.10 6.69 -3.05
N LEU A 12 -4.36 7.80 -3.13
CA LEU A 12 -3.28 7.97 -4.11
C LEU A 12 -1.92 7.91 -3.42
N ARG A 13 -1.00 7.17 -4.05
CA ARG A 13 0.43 7.11 -3.71
C ARG A 13 1.19 8.23 -4.40
N ASP A 14 2.42 8.46 -3.95
CA ASP A 14 3.34 9.45 -4.51
C ASP A 14 3.58 9.25 -6.01
N LYS A 15 3.65 7.98 -6.46
CA LYS A 15 3.76 7.63 -7.88
C LYS A 15 2.57 8.12 -8.70
N GLU A 16 1.35 7.92 -8.19
CA GLU A 16 0.10 8.33 -8.87
C GLU A 16 -0.03 9.86 -8.89
N ILE A 17 0.36 10.53 -7.80
CA ILE A 17 0.45 11.99 -7.75
C ILE A 17 1.42 12.51 -8.82
N ALA A 18 2.62 11.93 -8.93
CA ALA A 18 3.60 12.31 -9.94
C ALA A 18 3.05 12.11 -11.37
N LYS A 19 2.41 10.97 -11.65
CA LYS A 19 1.80 10.68 -12.96
C LYS A 19 0.70 11.67 -13.34
N ILE A 20 -0.23 11.95 -12.43
CA ILE A 20 -1.31 12.92 -12.65
C ILE A 20 -0.71 14.31 -12.95
N MET A 21 0.28 14.74 -12.16
CA MET A 21 0.91 16.04 -12.37
C MET A 21 1.71 16.10 -13.67
N ILE A 22 2.37 15.01 -14.09
CA ILE A 22 3.05 14.93 -15.39
C ILE A 22 2.05 15.03 -16.55
N ASN A 23 0.91 14.34 -16.45
CA ASN A 23 -0.16 14.43 -17.44
C ASN A 23 -0.71 15.87 -17.53
N LEU A 24 -0.90 16.52 -16.39
CA LEU A 24 -1.32 17.93 -16.33
C LEU A 24 -0.28 18.87 -16.96
N CYS A 25 1.01 18.61 -16.74
CA CYS A 25 2.08 19.33 -17.43
C CYS A 25 2.04 19.15 -18.95
N ASN A 26 1.72 17.95 -19.46
CA ASN A 26 1.61 17.71 -20.90
C ASN A 26 0.48 18.56 -21.52
N ILE A 27 -0.67 18.68 -20.84
CA ILE A 27 -1.79 19.52 -21.29
C ILE A 27 -1.35 20.99 -21.36
N LEU A 28 -0.70 21.50 -20.29
CA LEU A 28 -0.27 22.91 -20.26
C LEU A 28 0.88 23.21 -21.23
N GLU A 29 1.81 22.29 -21.45
CA GLU A 29 2.82 22.43 -22.52
C GLU A 29 2.14 22.61 -23.89
N TYR A 30 1.13 21.78 -24.20
CA TYR A 30 0.36 21.95 -25.43
C TYR A 30 -0.31 23.32 -25.51
N MET A 31 -0.98 23.77 -24.44
CA MET A 31 -1.60 25.09 -24.40
C MET A 31 -0.57 26.21 -24.62
N HIS A 32 0.56 26.16 -23.91
CA HIS A 32 1.56 27.23 -23.91
C HIS A 32 2.34 27.30 -25.22
N ASP A 33 2.72 26.15 -25.78
CA ASP A 33 3.68 26.08 -26.88
C ASP A 33 3.00 25.89 -28.24
N THR A 34 1.87 25.17 -28.28
CA THR A 34 1.14 24.92 -29.54
C THR A 34 -0.03 25.89 -29.71
N ALA A 35 -0.88 26.03 -28.69
CA ALA A 35 -2.07 26.87 -28.79
C ALA A 35 -1.81 28.36 -28.50
N ASN A 36 -0.65 28.71 -27.92
CA ASN A 36 -0.34 30.05 -27.41
C ASN A 36 -1.39 30.58 -26.42
N LEU A 37 -1.90 29.72 -25.55
CA LEU A 37 -2.91 30.02 -24.54
C LEU A 37 -2.34 29.82 -23.13
N LEU A 38 -2.78 30.63 -22.17
CA LEU A 38 -2.56 30.45 -20.74
C LEU A 38 -3.90 30.09 -20.08
N HIS A 39 -3.91 29.14 -19.15
CA HIS A 39 -5.15 28.65 -18.54
C HIS A 39 -5.71 29.61 -17.48
N MET A 40 -4.84 30.17 -16.64
CA MET A 40 -5.08 31.20 -15.61
C MET A 40 -6.01 30.81 -14.44
N ASP A 41 -6.79 29.73 -14.51
CA ASP A 41 -7.61 29.26 -13.37
C ASP A 41 -7.43 27.77 -13.07
N LEU A 42 -6.18 27.34 -12.86
CA LEU A 42 -5.87 25.95 -12.56
C LEU A 42 -6.19 25.60 -11.10
N LYS A 43 -7.15 24.70 -10.88
CA LYS A 43 -7.57 24.17 -9.58
C LYS A 43 -8.12 22.75 -9.68
N PRO A 44 -8.20 21.97 -8.58
CA PRO A 44 -8.73 20.60 -8.61
C PRO A 44 -10.16 20.46 -9.13
N ASP A 45 -10.98 21.51 -9.06
CA ASP A 45 -12.35 21.50 -9.57
C ASP A 45 -12.42 21.68 -11.10
N ASN A 46 -11.39 22.28 -11.70
CA ASN A 46 -11.26 22.50 -13.14
C ASN A 46 -10.46 21.38 -13.85
N ILE A 47 -10.10 20.33 -13.12
CA ILE A 47 -9.39 19.16 -13.65
C ILE A 47 -10.35 17.99 -13.55
N MET A 48 -10.71 17.38 -14.68
CA MET A 48 -11.39 16.10 -14.69
C MET A 48 -10.40 14.95 -14.86
N ILE A 49 -10.71 13.85 -14.19
CA ILE A 49 -10.03 12.57 -14.30
C ILE A 49 -11.06 11.44 -14.43
N ASP A 50 -10.77 10.44 -15.25
CA ASP A 50 -11.57 9.22 -15.35
C ASP A 50 -10.90 8.02 -14.66
N ASN A 51 -11.48 6.83 -14.80
CA ASN A 51 -10.93 5.61 -14.20
C ASN A 51 -9.72 5.04 -14.95
N ASN A 52 -9.35 5.62 -16.09
CA ASN A 52 -8.19 5.25 -16.90
C ASN A 52 -7.02 6.23 -16.71
N ASP A 53 -7.08 7.10 -15.70
CA ASP A 53 -6.13 8.19 -15.42
C ASP A 53 -6.00 9.22 -16.55
N GLU A 54 -6.99 9.30 -17.46
CA GLU A 54 -7.04 10.34 -18.47
C GLU A 54 -7.49 11.67 -17.86
N LEU A 55 -6.81 12.76 -18.23
CA LEU A 55 -7.05 14.09 -17.70
C LEU A 55 -7.63 15.03 -18.74
N TRP A 56 -8.58 15.86 -18.31
CA TRP A 56 -9.11 16.97 -19.09
C TRP A 56 -9.14 18.24 -18.24
N LEU A 57 -8.71 19.35 -18.82
CA LEU A 57 -8.98 20.67 -18.26
C LEU A 57 -10.37 21.10 -18.70
N ILE A 58 -11.17 21.53 -17.75
CA ILE A 58 -12.49 22.12 -17.95
C ILE A 58 -12.48 23.56 -17.46
N ASP A 59 -13.44 24.34 -17.95
CA ASP A 59 -13.55 25.78 -17.68
C ASP A 59 -12.41 26.62 -18.27
N LEU A 60 -12.64 27.10 -19.50
CA LEU A 60 -11.73 27.98 -20.23
C LEU A 60 -12.10 29.47 -20.08
N GLY A 61 -12.95 29.82 -19.11
CA GLY A 61 -13.47 31.18 -18.97
C GLY A 61 -12.41 32.24 -18.61
N SER A 62 -11.27 31.83 -18.07
CA SER A 62 -10.15 32.70 -17.70
C SER A 62 -8.98 32.64 -18.69
N VAL A 63 -9.11 31.87 -19.78
CA VAL A 63 -8.02 31.64 -20.73
C VAL A 63 -7.65 32.93 -21.46
N VAL A 64 -6.35 33.21 -21.57
CA VAL A 64 -5.83 34.37 -22.30
C VAL A 64 -4.81 33.96 -23.35
N ASN A 65 -4.64 34.78 -24.38
CA ASN A 65 -3.62 34.57 -25.39
C ASN A 65 -2.25 34.98 -24.83
N LYS A 66 -1.30 34.04 -24.80
CA LYS A 66 0.07 34.23 -24.29
C LYS A 66 0.85 35.32 -25.03
N ASN A 67 0.53 35.57 -26.31
CA ASN A 67 1.21 36.56 -27.15
C ASN A 67 0.59 37.96 -27.04
N ILE A 68 -0.49 38.12 -26.27
CA ILE A 68 -1.16 39.39 -26.03
C ILE A 68 -0.93 39.77 -24.57
N GLU A 69 -0.37 40.95 -24.33
CA GLU A 69 -0.20 41.48 -22.99
C GLU A 69 -1.58 41.67 -22.34
N THR A 70 -1.91 40.78 -21.41
CA THR A 70 -3.21 40.76 -20.74
C THR A 70 -2.99 40.92 -19.24
N LYS A 71 -3.47 42.04 -18.68
CA LYS A 71 -3.54 42.24 -17.24
C LYS A 71 -4.70 41.44 -16.68
N VAL A 72 -4.47 40.77 -15.55
CA VAL A 72 -5.44 39.87 -14.95
C VAL A 72 -5.69 40.25 -13.49
N ASN A 73 -6.98 40.27 -13.12
CA ASN A 73 -7.46 40.42 -11.75
C ASN A 73 -8.44 39.31 -11.38
N THR A 74 -8.23 38.14 -11.98
CA THR A 74 -9.14 37.00 -11.94
C THR A 74 -8.36 35.76 -11.59
N GLY A 75 -8.93 34.93 -10.73
CA GLY A 75 -8.39 33.64 -10.37
C GLY A 75 -9.05 33.10 -9.11
N SER A 76 -9.00 31.79 -8.93
CA SER A 76 -9.60 31.15 -7.76
C SER A 76 -8.79 31.42 -6.48
N PRO A 77 -9.45 31.81 -5.37
CA PRO A 77 -8.79 31.98 -4.08
C PRO A 77 -7.98 30.73 -3.71
N THR A 78 -6.79 30.92 -3.13
CA THR A 78 -5.83 29.84 -2.79
C THR A 78 -5.04 29.28 -3.96
N PHE A 79 -5.54 29.27 -5.19
CA PHE A 79 -4.84 28.66 -6.34
C PHE A 79 -4.19 29.68 -7.27
N ALA A 80 -4.77 30.88 -7.37
CA ALA A 80 -4.26 31.93 -8.25
C ALA A 80 -2.91 32.48 -7.76
N ALA A 81 -2.07 32.83 -8.72
CA ALA A 81 -0.76 33.40 -8.47
C ALA A 81 -0.86 34.83 -7.90
N PRO A 82 0.11 35.30 -7.09
CA PRO A 82 0.09 36.64 -6.50
C PRO A 82 -0.14 37.77 -7.50
N GLU A 83 0.48 37.67 -8.68
CA GLU A 83 0.31 38.64 -9.77
C GLU A 83 -1.14 38.77 -10.28
N GLN A 84 -1.95 37.72 -10.14
CA GLN A 84 -3.35 37.73 -10.57
C GLN A 84 -4.25 38.55 -9.63
N TYR A 85 -3.72 39.00 -8.49
CA TYR A 85 -4.40 39.91 -7.57
C TYR A 85 -3.87 41.35 -7.67
N LEU A 86 -2.83 41.59 -8.48
CA LEU A 86 -2.09 42.85 -8.53
C LEU A 86 -2.22 43.58 -9.89
N ASP A 87 -3.20 43.19 -10.70
CA ASP A 87 -3.41 43.70 -12.07
C ASP A 87 -2.14 43.61 -12.94
N GLU A 88 -1.31 42.61 -12.68
CA GLU A 88 -0.09 42.36 -13.44
C GLU A 88 -0.37 41.52 -14.69
N THR A 89 0.59 41.52 -15.61
CA THR A 89 0.52 40.76 -16.85
C THR A 89 0.58 39.26 -16.59
N ALA A 90 -0.38 38.53 -17.17
CA ALA A 90 -0.44 37.08 -17.19
C ALA A 90 0.80 36.48 -17.89
N SER A 91 1.34 35.39 -17.35
CA SER A 91 2.44 34.68 -18.00
C SER A 91 2.38 33.18 -17.72
N ILE A 92 3.26 32.41 -18.39
CA ILE A 92 3.47 30.99 -18.10
C ILE A 92 3.70 30.74 -16.60
N GLN A 93 4.34 31.69 -15.91
CA GLN A 93 4.64 31.57 -14.48
C GLN A 93 3.37 31.58 -13.62
N SER A 94 2.27 32.15 -14.09
CA SER A 94 0.97 32.13 -13.40
C SER A 94 0.38 30.72 -13.40
N ASP A 95 0.39 30.03 -14.54
CA ASP A 95 -0.04 28.61 -14.63
C ASP A 95 0.88 27.67 -13.83
N ILE A 96 2.20 27.94 -13.81
CA ILE A 96 3.15 27.17 -12.99
C ILE A 96 2.87 27.30 -11.49
N TYR A 97 2.45 28.49 -11.04
CA TYR A 97 2.01 28.68 -9.66
C TYR A 97 0.77 27.84 -9.36
N GLY A 98 -0.22 27.88 -10.26
CA GLY A 98 -1.41 27.03 -10.17
C GLY A 98 -1.07 25.54 -10.09
N LEU A 99 -0.13 25.06 -10.91
CA LEU A 99 0.37 23.67 -10.85
C LEU A 99 0.97 23.36 -9.48
N GLY A 100 1.76 24.29 -8.93
CA GLY A 100 2.32 24.18 -7.58
C GLY A 100 1.26 24.08 -6.49
N GLN A 101 0.19 24.87 -6.59
CA GLN A 101 -0.94 24.84 -5.64
C GLN A 101 -1.80 23.57 -5.79
N VAL A 102 -2.00 23.07 -7.01
CA VAL A 102 -2.67 21.77 -7.24
C VAL A 102 -1.84 20.63 -6.66
N LEU A 103 -0.53 20.60 -6.90
CA LEU A 103 0.36 19.62 -6.28
C LEU A 103 0.31 19.73 -4.75
N ALA A 104 0.38 20.94 -4.18
CA ALA A 104 0.26 21.16 -2.74
C ALA A 104 -1.07 20.64 -2.18
N TYR A 105 -2.18 20.87 -2.88
CA TYR A 105 -3.51 20.37 -2.51
C TYR A 105 -3.55 18.84 -2.51
N MET A 106 -3.06 18.19 -3.58
CA MET A 106 -2.96 16.73 -3.67
C MET A 106 -2.09 16.16 -2.54
N CYS A 107 -0.92 16.75 -2.33
CA CYS A 107 0.01 16.38 -1.28
C CYS A 107 -0.61 16.49 0.13
N GLN A 108 -1.37 17.55 0.40
CA GLN A 108 -2.05 17.76 1.68
C GLN A 108 -3.20 16.76 1.89
N LYS A 109 -4.08 16.59 0.88
CA LYS A 109 -5.21 15.64 0.93
C LYS A 109 -4.74 14.19 1.11
N LYS A 110 -3.62 13.83 0.48
CA LYS A 110 -3.03 12.49 0.53
C LYS A 110 -1.96 12.31 1.59
N GLN A 111 -1.66 13.37 2.34
CA GLN A 111 -0.68 13.36 3.42
C GLN A 111 0.67 12.79 2.96
N THR A 112 1.11 13.15 1.75
CA THR A 112 2.42 12.72 1.23
C THR A 112 3.53 13.21 2.14
N LYS A 113 4.61 12.41 2.22
CA LYS A 113 5.78 12.72 3.03
C LYS A 113 7.05 12.84 2.21
N ASP A 114 6.94 12.77 0.89
CA ASP A 114 8.07 12.95 0.00
C ASP A 114 8.51 14.42 -0.02
N ASP A 115 9.65 14.69 0.62
CA ASP A 115 10.21 16.04 0.68
C ASP A 115 10.56 16.59 -0.71
N ARG A 116 10.73 15.73 -1.73
CA ARG A 116 10.98 16.16 -3.11
C ARG A 116 9.79 16.92 -3.68
N PHE A 117 8.54 16.51 -3.39
CA PHE A 117 7.36 17.29 -3.78
C PHE A 117 7.32 18.65 -3.10
N LYS A 118 7.74 18.75 -1.83
CA LYS A 118 7.79 20.03 -1.12
C LYS A 118 8.74 21.01 -1.77
N GLU A 119 9.89 20.55 -2.26
CA GLU A 119 10.83 21.42 -2.99
C GLU A 119 10.27 21.88 -4.34
N ILE A 120 9.55 21.01 -5.07
CA ILE A 120 8.84 21.40 -6.30
C ILE A 120 7.77 22.46 -5.98
N ILE A 121 6.91 22.20 -4.98
CA ILE A 121 5.86 23.14 -4.53
C ILE A 121 6.50 24.47 -4.18
N LYS A 122 7.48 24.48 -3.27
CA LYS A 122 8.16 25.69 -2.79
C LYS A 122 8.78 26.52 -3.91
N LYS A 123 9.30 25.87 -4.96
CA LYS A 123 9.84 26.56 -6.13
C LYS A 123 8.74 27.07 -7.06
N ALA A 124 7.72 26.26 -7.33
CA ALA A 124 6.60 26.62 -8.19
C ALA A 124 5.75 27.77 -7.60
N THR A 125 5.64 27.86 -6.28
CA THR A 125 4.76 28.82 -5.57
C THR A 125 5.52 30.02 -4.99
N LYS A 126 6.74 30.31 -5.48
CA LYS A 126 7.46 31.55 -5.11
C LYS A 126 6.65 32.79 -5.48
N HIS A 127 6.71 33.82 -4.64
CA HIS A 127 6.02 35.08 -4.92
C HIS A 127 6.49 35.70 -6.24
N GLU A 128 7.80 35.86 -6.39
CA GLU A 128 8.42 36.38 -7.61
C GLU A 128 8.35 35.39 -8.79
N LYS A 129 7.74 35.81 -9.91
CA LYS A 129 7.63 35.02 -11.15
C LYS A 129 8.98 34.45 -11.60
N SER A 130 10.03 35.27 -11.55
CA SER A 130 11.38 34.93 -12.02
C SER A 130 12.06 33.82 -11.19
N GLN A 131 11.58 33.55 -9.97
CA GLN A 131 12.11 32.50 -9.09
C GLN A 131 11.40 31.14 -9.28
N ARG A 132 10.30 31.12 -10.05
CA ARG A 132 9.58 29.88 -10.39
C ARG A 132 10.29 29.12 -11.51
N TYR A 133 9.75 27.97 -11.89
CA TYR A 133 10.24 27.26 -13.07
C TYR A 133 10.08 28.12 -14.33
N LYS A 134 11.10 28.16 -15.19
CA LYS A 134 11.08 28.96 -16.43
C LYS A 134 10.00 28.50 -17.42
N SER A 135 9.64 27.22 -17.40
CA SER A 135 8.61 26.61 -18.26
C SER A 135 7.99 25.40 -17.56
N VAL A 136 6.81 24.99 -18.03
CA VAL A 136 6.14 23.77 -17.57
C VAL A 136 7.03 22.55 -17.78
N ALA A 137 7.78 22.48 -18.88
CA ALA A 137 8.72 21.39 -19.16
C ALA A 137 9.83 21.23 -18.10
N ASN A 138 10.27 22.34 -17.47
CA ASN A 138 11.23 22.26 -16.38
C ASN A 138 10.61 21.69 -15.10
N LEU A 139 9.34 21.99 -14.83
CA LEU A 139 8.59 21.39 -13.71
C LEU A 139 8.33 19.91 -13.99
N LYS A 140 7.89 19.57 -15.21
CA LYS A 140 7.67 18.19 -15.65
C LYS A 140 8.90 17.31 -15.44
N ARG A 141 10.09 17.78 -15.88
CA ARG A 141 11.36 17.06 -15.66
C ARG A 141 11.64 16.77 -14.17
N ALA A 142 11.33 17.70 -13.28
CA ALA A 142 11.51 17.48 -11.84
C ALA A 142 10.54 16.40 -11.30
N LEU A 143 9.29 16.38 -11.78
CA LEU A 143 8.33 15.32 -11.45
C LEU A 143 8.72 13.97 -12.06
N THR A 144 9.21 13.95 -13.29
CA THR A 144 9.67 12.73 -13.97
C THR A 144 10.85 12.10 -13.23
N ALA A 145 11.81 12.89 -12.76
CA ALA A 145 12.92 12.37 -11.94
C ALA A 145 12.41 11.69 -10.65
N ILE A 146 11.42 12.28 -9.97
CA ILE A 146 10.78 11.65 -8.81
C ILE A 146 10.11 10.34 -9.23
N LEU A 147 9.34 10.34 -10.33
CA LEU A 147 8.66 9.15 -10.84
C LEU A 147 9.66 8.03 -11.16
N GLU A 148 10.74 8.33 -11.89
CA GLU A 148 11.79 7.38 -12.23
C GLU A 148 12.44 6.79 -10.97
N GLU A 149 12.75 7.59 -9.96
CA GLU A 149 13.29 7.11 -8.68
C GLU A 149 12.27 6.25 -7.89
N LEU A 150 10.98 6.61 -7.93
CA LEU A 150 9.88 5.81 -7.39
C LEU A 150 9.63 4.52 -8.19
N GLU A 151 10.07 4.45 -9.45
CA GLU A 151 9.98 3.25 -10.29
C GLU A 151 11.20 2.34 -10.18
N VAL A 152 12.39 2.92 -9.98
CA VAL A 152 13.64 2.20 -9.69
C VAL A 152 13.57 1.51 -8.32
N THR A 153 12.86 2.11 -7.37
CA THR A 153 12.41 1.41 -6.16
C THR A 153 11.21 0.52 -6.50
N LYS A 154 11.45 -0.53 -7.31
CA LYS A 154 10.43 -1.50 -7.74
C LYS A 154 9.60 -1.92 -6.52
N GLU A 155 8.35 -1.45 -6.44
CA GLU A 155 7.40 -1.88 -5.42
C GLU A 155 7.09 -3.35 -5.69
N THR A 156 7.89 -4.26 -5.11
CA THR A 156 7.64 -5.68 -5.27
C THR A 156 6.31 -6.02 -4.60
N SER A 157 5.44 -6.72 -5.33
CA SER A 157 4.26 -7.32 -4.73
C SER A 157 4.71 -8.47 -3.86
N LYS A 158 4.20 -8.54 -2.63
CA LYS A 158 4.49 -9.67 -1.73
C LYS A 158 3.38 -10.68 -1.83
N ILE A 159 3.74 -11.94 -2.05
CA ILE A 159 2.80 -13.05 -2.03
C ILE A 159 3.12 -13.93 -0.81
N ILE A 160 2.16 -14.05 0.10
CA ILE A 160 2.28 -14.85 1.32
C ILE A 160 1.52 -16.15 1.12
N PHE A 161 2.25 -17.26 1.04
CA PHE A 161 1.69 -18.60 0.97
C PHE A 161 1.42 -19.09 2.38
N VAL A 162 0.17 -19.40 2.71
CA VAL A 162 -0.16 -19.97 4.01
C VAL A 162 -0.71 -21.37 3.81
N ARG A 163 -0.02 -22.35 4.39
CA ARG A 163 -0.43 -23.76 4.37
C ARG A 163 -0.37 -24.33 5.77
N GLY A 164 -1.09 -25.43 6.00
CA GLY A 164 -1.08 -26.14 7.28
C GLY A 164 -0.52 -27.55 7.15
N MET A 165 0.11 -28.07 8.21
CA MET A 165 0.53 -29.47 8.27
C MET A 165 -0.66 -30.44 8.26
N ARG A 166 -1.82 -29.98 8.76
CA ARG A 166 -3.05 -30.77 8.85
C ARG A 166 -4.29 -29.91 8.60
N PRO A 167 -5.42 -30.52 8.18
CA PRO A 167 -6.71 -29.84 8.14
C PRO A 167 -7.17 -29.38 9.52
N GLY A 168 -7.94 -28.28 9.58
CA GLY A 168 -8.59 -27.83 10.81
C GLY A 168 -7.71 -27.06 11.79
N ILE A 169 -6.47 -26.75 11.45
CA ILE A 169 -5.53 -26.04 12.34
C ILE A 169 -5.64 -24.51 12.29
N GLY A 170 -6.66 -23.97 11.61
CA GLY A 170 -6.98 -22.54 11.60
C GLY A 170 -6.29 -21.71 10.53
N VAL A 171 -5.69 -22.30 9.49
CA VAL A 171 -5.01 -21.58 8.39
C VAL A 171 -5.89 -20.47 7.79
N THR A 172 -7.16 -20.75 7.45
CA THR A 172 -8.08 -19.74 6.90
C THR A 172 -8.29 -18.57 7.84
N HIS A 173 -8.44 -18.82 9.15
CA HIS A 173 -8.59 -17.76 10.14
C HIS A 173 -7.32 -16.91 10.27
N ILE A 174 -6.14 -17.53 10.21
CA ILE A 174 -4.86 -16.81 10.18
C ILE A 174 -4.77 -15.93 8.94
N CYS A 175 -5.16 -16.44 7.77
CA CYS A 175 -5.16 -15.65 6.54
C CYS A 175 -6.11 -14.45 6.62
N LEU A 176 -7.32 -14.64 7.15
CA LEU A 176 -8.29 -13.57 7.36
C LEU A 176 -7.77 -12.51 8.34
N SER A 177 -7.17 -12.93 9.47
CA SER A 177 -6.57 -12.01 10.43
C SER A 177 -5.39 -11.25 9.85
N LEU A 178 -4.52 -11.93 9.10
CA LEU A 178 -3.38 -11.29 8.43
C LEU A 178 -3.85 -10.29 7.37
N ALA A 179 -4.89 -10.62 6.60
CA ALA A 179 -5.48 -9.74 5.60
C ALA A 179 -6.10 -8.49 6.23
N LYS A 180 -6.93 -8.66 7.26
CA LYS A 180 -7.52 -7.56 8.04
C LYS A 180 -6.45 -6.64 8.62
N TRP A 181 -5.40 -7.22 9.19
CA TRP A 181 -4.32 -6.47 9.82
C TRP A 181 -3.47 -5.71 8.79
N MET A 182 -3.04 -6.38 7.72
CA MET A 182 -2.24 -5.76 6.64
C MET A 182 -3.05 -4.72 5.84
N GLY A 183 -4.36 -4.92 5.70
CA GLY A 183 -5.29 -4.00 5.04
C GLY A 183 -5.31 -2.59 5.65
N GLN A 184 -4.85 -2.45 6.89
CA GLN A 184 -4.67 -1.14 7.55
C GLN A 184 -3.51 -0.32 6.97
N PHE A 185 -2.59 -0.96 6.23
CA PHE A 185 -1.34 -0.35 5.76
C PHE A 185 -1.20 -0.37 4.24
N THR A 186 -1.82 -1.32 3.56
CA THR A 186 -1.69 -1.52 2.11
C THR A 186 -2.92 -2.22 1.54
N ARG A 187 -3.11 -2.15 0.22
CA ARG A 187 -4.12 -2.97 -0.44
C ARG A 187 -3.74 -4.44 -0.36
N VAL A 188 -4.69 -5.25 0.10
CA VAL A 188 -4.52 -6.70 0.29
C VAL A 188 -5.59 -7.46 -0.48
N SER A 189 -5.18 -8.54 -1.13
CA SER A 189 -6.07 -9.55 -1.69
C SER A 189 -5.82 -10.89 -1.01
N LEU A 190 -6.90 -11.51 -0.54
CA LEU A 190 -6.91 -12.82 0.08
C LEU A 190 -7.52 -13.83 -0.89
N ILE A 191 -6.69 -14.73 -1.40
CA ILE A 191 -6.99 -15.63 -2.51
C ILE A 191 -7.24 -17.04 -1.95
N ASP A 192 -8.41 -17.59 -2.29
CA ASP A 192 -8.78 -18.95 -1.92
C ASP A 192 -8.18 -19.94 -2.94
N GLN A 193 -7.23 -20.76 -2.49
CA GLN A 193 -6.74 -21.93 -3.20
C GLN A 193 -6.94 -23.20 -2.34
N SER A 194 -7.81 -23.13 -1.34
CA SER A 194 -8.05 -24.23 -0.42
C SER A 194 -8.87 -25.34 -1.08
N THR A 195 -9.02 -26.47 -0.39
CA THR A 195 -9.96 -27.54 -0.76
C THR A 195 -11.33 -27.41 -0.09
N ASN A 196 -11.56 -26.32 0.64
CA ASN A 196 -12.80 -26.04 1.37
C ASN A 196 -13.45 -24.74 0.87
N ASN A 197 -14.60 -24.38 1.45
CA ASN A 197 -15.34 -23.17 1.07
C ASN A 197 -15.39 -22.12 2.19
N HIS A 198 -14.53 -22.21 3.21
CA HIS A 198 -14.59 -21.31 4.37
C HIS A 198 -14.33 -19.87 3.97
N LEU A 199 -13.26 -19.63 3.21
CA LEU A 199 -12.91 -18.28 2.76
C LEU A 199 -13.97 -17.72 1.80
N ARG A 200 -14.48 -18.51 0.85
CA ARG A 200 -15.62 -18.12 0.03
C ARG A 200 -16.85 -17.72 0.86
N THR A 201 -17.18 -18.50 1.89
CA THR A 201 -18.35 -18.24 2.74
C THR A 201 -18.19 -16.93 3.50
N GLU A 202 -16.99 -16.62 4.01
CA GLU A 202 -16.72 -15.32 4.63
C GLU A 202 -16.74 -14.18 3.61
N GLY A 203 -16.13 -14.36 2.43
CA GLY A 203 -16.13 -13.37 1.37
C GLY A 203 -17.53 -12.96 0.92
N LEU A 204 -18.48 -13.90 0.86
CA LEU A 204 -19.87 -13.63 0.47
C LEU A 204 -20.63 -12.70 1.44
N LYS A 205 -20.07 -12.41 2.62
CA LYS A 205 -20.60 -11.40 3.54
C LYS A 205 -20.19 -9.97 3.13
N GLY A 206 -19.26 -9.84 2.19
CA GLY A 206 -18.77 -8.58 1.64
C GLY A 206 -19.58 -8.07 0.45
N VAL A 207 -19.00 -7.13 -0.29
CA VAL A 207 -19.60 -6.51 -1.49
C VAL A 207 -18.97 -7.08 -2.75
N LEU A 208 -19.79 -7.57 -3.69
CA LEU A 208 -19.31 -8.11 -4.97
C LEU A 208 -18.90 -6.97 -5.92
N SER A 209 -17.65 -7.03 -6.36
CA SER A 209 -17.07 -6.16 -7.38
C SER A 209 -17.37 -6.67 -8.80
N LYS A 210 -17.25 -5.79 -9.79
CA LYS A 210 -17.51 -6.11 -11.20
C LYS A 210 -16.56 -7.16 -11.77
N ASP A 211 -15.35 -7.27 -11.22
CA ASP A 211 -14.33 -8.25 -11.62
C ASP A 211 -14.52 -9.63 -10.96
N GLY A 212 -15.52 -9.77 -10.07
CA GLY A 212 -15.76 -11.00 -9.32
C GLY A 212 -15.02 -11.09 -7.98
N SER A 213 -14.25 -10.09 -7.58
CA SER A 213 -13.71 -10.01 -6.21
C SER A 213 -14.80 -9.62 -5.20
N LEU A 214 -14.60 -9.94 -3.94
CA LEU A 214 -15.51 -9.59 -2.83
C LEU A 214 -14.78 -8.67 -1.85
N GLU A 215 -15.21 -7.42 -1.73
CA GLU A 215 -14.64 -6.49 -0.75
C GLU A 215 -15.18 -6.81 0.64
N LEU A 216 -14.28 -7.14 1.57
CA LEU A 216 -14.59 -7.54 2.94
C LEU A 216 -13.69 -6.75 3.92
N GLU A 217 -14.29 -5.89 4.73
CA GLU A 217 -13.61 -5.20 5.85
C GLU A 217 -12.28 -4.51 5.47
N GLY A 218 -12.20 -3.94 4.25
CA GLY A 218 -11.03 -3.18 3.77
C GLY A 218 -9.97 -4.01 3.03
N PHE A 219 -10.22 -5.29 2.76
CA PHE A 219 -9.41 -6.12 1.87
C PHE A 219 -10.29 -6.87 0.86
N ASN A 220 -9.69 -7.33 -0.24
CA ASN A 220 -10.41 -8.11 -1.24
C ASN A 220 -10.30 -9.60 -0.94
N VAL A 221 -11.39 -10.33 -1.10
CA VAL A 221 -11.41 -11.79 -1.14
C VAL A 221 -11.61 -12.24 -2.58
N ILE A 222 -10.76 -13.15 -3.04
CA ILE A 222 -10.84 -13.76 -4.37
C ILE A 222 -11.15 -15.24 -4.17
N PRO A 223 -12.42 -15.65 -4.30
CA PRO A 223 -12.80 -17.05 -4.19
C PRO A 223 -12.14 -17.94 -5.24
N ASN A 224 -12.06 -19.24 -4.95
CA ASN A 224 -11.63 -20.21 -5.94
C ASN A 224 -12.73 -20.42 -6.97
N TYR A 225 -12.63 -19.73 -8.10
CA TYR A 225 -13.56 -19.87 -9.21
C TYR A 225 -13.23 -21.04 -10.13
N ASN A 226 -12.32 -21.96 -9.79
CA ASN A 226 -11.90 -23.06 -10.68
C ASN A 226 -11.55 -22.58 -12.10
N ASN A 227 -10.89 -21.42 -12.20
CA ASN A 227 -10.52 -20.74 -13.45
C ASN A 227 -11.70 -20.28 -14.34
N PHE A 228 -12.95 -20.24 -13.84
CA PHE A 228 -14.09 -19.69 -14.57
C PHE A 228 -14.14 -18.15 -14.58
N ILE A 229 -13.50 -17.51 -13.59
CA ILE A 229 -13.43 -16.06 -13.46
C ILE A 229 -11.97 -15.68 -13.26
N GLU A 230 -11.50 -14.76 -14.09
CA GLU A 230 -10.17 -14.14 -13.96
C GLU A 230 -10.35 -12.77 -13.32
N VAL A 231 -9.80 -12.63 -12.11
CA VAL A 231 -9.84 -11.37 -11.35
C VAL A 231 -8.56 -10.61 -11.62
N ASN A 232 -8.67 -9.38 -12.12
CA ASN A 232 -7.51 -8.50 -12.30
C ASN A 232 -7.12 -7.87 -10.95
N ASP A 233 -6.17 -8.52 -10.26
CA ASP A 233 -5.76 -8.13 -8.92
C ASP A 233 -4.40 -7.40 -8.91
N ASP A 234 -4.44 -6.13 -8.51
CA ASP A 234 -3.32 -5.20 -8.37
C ASP A 234 -2.91 -4.98 -6.88
N ALA A 235 -3.37 -5.82 -5.95
CA ALA A 235 -2.98 -5.70 -4.55
C ALA A 235 -1.46 -5.91 -4.34
N ARG A 236 -0.86 -5.01 -3.55
CA ARG A 236 0.57 -5.04 -3.20
C ARG A 236 0.92 -6.22 -2.29
N VAL A 237 -0.04 -6.73 -1.53
CA VAL A 237 0.10 -7.95 -0.73
C VAL A 237 -1.00 -8.92 -1.11
N LYS A 238 -0.60 -10.13 -1.52
CA LYS A 238 -1.52 -11.22 -1.85
C LYS A 238 -1.31 -12.34 -0.85
N ILE A 239 -2.33 -12.67 -0.08
CA ILE A 239 -2.30 -13.78 0.87
C ILE A 239 -3.04 -14.94 0.21
N VAL A 240 -2.41 -16.11 0.13
CA VAL A 240 -2.98 -17.27 -0.54
C VAL A 240 -3.21 -18.39 0.46
N ASP A 241 -4.47 -18.78 0.63
CA ASP A 241 -4.88 -19.88 1.50
C ASP A 241 -4.77 -21.21 0.74
N PHE A 242 -3.78 -22.03 1.08
CA PHE A 242 -3.57 -23.37 0.53
C PHE A 242 -4.07 -24.50 1.44
N SER A 243 -5.02 -24.22 2.34
CA SER A 243 -5.55 -25.22 3.28
C SER A 243 -6.00 -26.51 2.59
N GLY A 244 -5.46 -27.64 3.06
CA GLY A 244 -5.84 -28.97 2.58
C GLY A 244 -5.31 -29.35 1.19
N ARG A 245 -4.42 -28.54 0.59
CA ARG A 245 -3.74 -28.88 -0.67
C ARG A 245 -2.50 -29.75 -0.43
N SER A 246 -2.17 -30.57 -1.43
CA SER A 246 -0.97 -31.41 -1.40
C SER A 246 0.30 -30.61 -1.67
N GLU A 247 1.44 -31.09 -1.16
CA GLU A 247 2.74 -30.45 -1.38
C GLU A 247 3.08 -30.31 -2.86
N ASN A 248 2.69 -31.29 -3.70
CA ASN A 248 2.88 -31.23 -5.15
C ASN A 248 2.12 -30.06 -5.79
N TYR A 249 0.87 -29.82 -5.37
CA TYR A 249 0.06 -28.73 -5.88
C TYR A 249 0.65 -27.36 -5.48
N ILE A 250 1.05 -27.24 -4.22
CA ILE A 250 1.67 -26.03 -3.69
C ILE A 250 3.00 -25.76 -4.39
N SER A 251 3.83 -26.78 -4.58
CA SER A 251 5.10 -26.70 -5.29
C SER A 251 4.94 -26.27 -6.75
N GLN A 252 3.89 -26.74 -7.44
CA GLN A 252 3.57 -26.30 -8.79
C GLN A 252 3.20 -24.82 -8.82
N LYS A 253 2.31 -24.39 -7.92
CA LYS A 253 1.91 -22.98 -7.80
C LYS A 253 3.06 -22.07 -7.39
N ARG A 254 3.96 -22.53 -6.54
CA ARG A 254 5.21 -21.83 -6.19
C ARG A 254 6.02 -21.54 -7.46
N LYS A 255 6.25 -22.55 -8.30
CA LYS A 255 7.03 -22.41 -9.55
C LYS A 255 6.42 -21.38 -10.50
N GLU A 256 5.10 -21.37 -10.64
CA GLU A 256 4.37 -20.41 -11.47
C GLU A 256 4.61 -18.95 -11.01
N LEU A 257 4.72 -18.71 -9.70
CA LEU A 257 4.87 -17.36 -9.14
C LEU A 257 6.32 -16.93 -8.94
N THR A 258 7.26 -17.85 -8.68
CA THR A 258 8.70 -17.53 -8.55
C THR A 258 9.31 -16.95 -9.82
N GLY A 259 8.69 -17.18 -10.99
CA GLY A 259 9.17 -16.66 -12.27
C GLY A 259 8.66 -15.25 -12.61
N LEU A 260 7.79 -14.66 -11.77
CA LEU A 260 7.26 -13.32 -12.01
C LEU A 260 8.28 -12.27 -11.59
N GLU A 261 8.57 -11.33 -12.49
CA GLU A 261 9.30 -10.13 -12.13
C GLU A 261 8.52 -9.36 -11.06
N ASP A 262 9.24 -8.76 -10.11
CA ASP A 262 8.70 -7.85 -9.10
C ASP A 262 7.75 -8.51 -8.09
N VAL A 263 7.92 -9.81 -7.85
CA VAL A 263 7.22 -10.56 -6.81
C VAL A 263 8.22 -11.10 -5.78
N THR A 264 7.92 -10.88 -4.49
CA THR A 264 8.62 -11.55 -3.38
C THR A 264 7.69 -12.56 -2.74
N LEU A 265 8.11 -13.83 -2.67
CA LEU A 265 7.35 -14.90 -2.03
C LEU A 265 7.77 -15.06 -0.57
N ILE A 266 6.77 -15.19 0.31
CA ILE A 266 6.94 -15.51 1.72
C ILE A 266 6.13 -16.78 2.00
N GLU A 267 6.80 -17.82 2.46
CA GLU A 267 6.15 -19.09 2.79
C GLU A 267 5.90 -19.21 4.29
N CYS A 268 4.65 -19.43 4.66
CA CYS A 268 4.20 -19.65 6.02
C CYS A 268 3.62 -21.06 6.16
N LEU A 269 4.19 -21.86 7.06
CA LEU A 269 3.71 -23.17 7.45
C LEU A 269 3.08 -23.10 8.85
N VAL A 270 1.80 -23.46 8.94
CA VAL A 270 1.06 -23.51 10.19
C VAL A 270 1.19 -24.89 10.83
N LEU A 271 1.62 -24.91 12.08
CA LEU A 271 1.64 -26.08 12.96
C LEU A 271 0.56 -25.92 14.04
N SER A 272 0.14 -27.05 14.59
CA SER A 272 -0.84 -27.10 15.67
C SER A 272 -0.29 -27.82 16.89
N GLY A 273 -0.69 -27.34 18.06
CA GLY A 273 -0.46 -28.05 19.30
C GLY A 273 -1.16 -29.40 19.39
N GLY A 274 -0.92 -30.09 20.51
CA GLY A 274 -1.53 -31.38 20.83
C GLY A 274 -0.70 -32.60 20.41
N PRO A 275 -1.30 -33.79 20.37
CA PRO A 275 -0.56 -35.06 20.34
C PRO A 275 0.35 -35.27 19.12
N ALA A 276 0.05 -34.62 17.98
CA ALA A 276 0.83 -34.77 16.76
C ALA A 276 1.91 -33.69 16.57
N LEU A 277 2.04 -32.74 17.50
CA LEU A 277 3.01 -31.65 17.40
C LEU A 277 4.44 -32.16 17.21
N PHE A 278 4.80 -33.25 17.88
CA PHE A 278 6.11 -33.84 17.75
C PHE A 278 6.39 -34.35 16.33
N GLU A 279 5.42 -35.04 15.72
CA GLU A 279 5.53 -35.50 14.33
C GLU A 279 5.57 -34.34 13.33
N GLU A 280 4.77 -33.29 13.57
CA GLU A 280 4.82 -32.06 12.79
C GLU A 280 6.21 -31.42 12.85
N ILE A 281 6.80 -31.27 14.05
CA ILE A 281 8.15 -30.74 14.25
C ILE A 281 9.19 -31.62 13.54
N LEU A 282 9.11 -32.95 13.66
CA LEU A 282 10.04 -33.86 12.99
C LEU A 282 9.97 -33.74 11.47
N SER A 283 8.79 -33.46 10.91
CA SER A 283 8.61 -33.29 9.47
C SER A 283 9.23 -32.01 8.92
N LEU A 284 9.51 -31.00 9.77
CA LEU A 284 10.17 -29.75 9.37
C LEU A 284 11.56 -29.96 8.76
N LYS A 285 12.22 -31.09 9.02
CA LYS A 285 13.49 -31.44 8.36
C LYS A 285 13.40 -31.51 6.83
N ASN A 286 12.19 -31.71 6.30
CA ASN A 286 11.91 -31.77 4.86
C ASN A 286 11.36 -30.45 4.31
N VAL A 287 11.23 -29.42 5.15
CA VAL A 287 10.72 -28.10 4.78
C VAL A 287 11.91 -27.15 4.58
N PRO A 288 11.92 -26.29 3.55
CA PRO A 288 13.01 -25.33 3.35
C PRO A 288 13.24 -24.44 4.58
N GLU A 289 14.48 -24.09 4.90
CA GLU A 289 14.83 -23.34 6.12
C GLU A 289 14.21 -21.93 6.14
N GLU A 290 14.02 -21.33 4.96
CA GLU A 290 13.41 -20.02 4.77
C GLU A 290 11.88 -19.99 4.98
N THR A 291 11.23 -21.15 5.13
CA THR A 291 9.80 -21.21 5.44
C THR A 291 9.55 -20.75 6.88
N LEU A 292 8.72 -19.71 7.03
CA LEU A 292 8.29 -19.17 8.30
C LEU A 292 7.30 -20.12 8.97
N VAL A 293 7.46 -20.33 10.27
CA VAL A 293 6.63 -21.29 11.01
C VAL A 293 5.65 -20.54 11.91
N PHE A 294 4.35 -20.73 11.68
CA PHE A 294 3.29 -20.18 12.52
C PHE A 294 2.75 -21.29 13.43
N MET A 295 2.99 -21.18 14.73
CA MET A 295 2.51 -22.17 15.69
C MET A 295 1.19 -21.73 16.30
N ASN A 296 0.11 -22.44 15.98
CA ASN A 296 -1.23 -22.22 16.52
C ASN A 296 -1.58 -23.27 17.61
N LEU A 297 -2.62 -23.00 18.41
CA LEU A 297 -3.18 -23.93 19.41
C LEU A 297 -2.19 -24.34 20.52
N LEU A 298 -1.25 -23.46 20.89
CA LEU A 298 -0.26 -23.72 21.93
C LEU A 298 -0.30 -22.70 23.08
N SER A 299 -0.07 -23.22 24.29
CA SER A 299 0.19 -22.36 25.45
C SER A 299 1.54 -21.65 25.29
N ALA A 300 1.76 -20.58 26.06
CA ALA A 300 3.04 -19.87 26.02
C ALA A 300 4.19 -20.78 26.44
N LYS A 301 3.94 -21.64 27.44
CA LYS A 301 4.93 -22.59 27.95
C LYS A 301 5.33 -23.59 26.86
N ASP A 302 4.35 -24.24 26.25
CA ASP A 302 4.59 -25.27 25.25
C ASP A 302 5.30 -24.69 24.01
N PHE A 303 4.95 -23.46 23.62
CA PHE A 303 5.63 -22.75 22.53
C PHE A 303 7.13 -22.59 22.79
N TYR A 304 7.53 -22.09 23.97
CA TYR A 304 8.94 -21.89 24.30
C TYR A 304 9.71 -23.19 24.52
N GLU A 305 9.04 -24.26 24.94
CA GLU A 305 9.63 -25.60 24.97
C GLU A 305 9.91 -26.10 23.55
N CYS A 306 8.99 -25.89 22.60
CA CYS A 306 9.15 -26.30 21.21
C CYS A 306 10.24 -25.52 20.47
N ILE A 307 10.37 -24.20 20.68
CA ILE A 307 11.42 -23.40 20.02
C ILE A 307 12.82 -23.93 20.31
N ARG A 308 13.08 -24.43 21.52
CA ARG A 308 14.39 -24.99 21.89
C ARG A 308 14.78 -26.22 21.06
N LEU A 309 13.80 -26.88 20.47
CA LEU A 309 13.99 -28.06 19.62
C LEU A 309 14.13 -27.70 18.14
N MET A 310 13.86 -26.43 17.77
CA MET A 310 13.82 -25.95 16.41
C MET A 310 14.88 -24.86 16.23
N ASP A 311 16.12 -25.28 15.96
CA ASP A 311 17.22 -24.35 15.72
C ASP A 311 17.15 -23.75 14.29
N ARG A 312 17.55 -22.49 14.15
CA ARG A 312 17.74 -21.75 12.88
C ARG A 312 16.51 -21.44 12.01
N ARG A 313 15.29 -21.50 12.55
CA ARG A 313 14.07 -21.09 11.82
C ARG A 313 13.40 -19.88 12.47
N GLU A 314 12.75 -19.06 11.66
CA GLU A 314 11.87 -17.99 12.14
C GLU A 314 10.50 -18.55 12.49
N ILE A 315 10.09 -18.34 13.75
CA ILE A 315 8.92 -18.97 14.34
C ILE A 315 8.07 -17.92 15.05
N TYR A 316 6.78 -17.89 14.71
CA TYR A 316 5.79 -16.97 15.25
C TYR A 316 4.72 -17.74 16.02
N ARG A 317 4.43 -17.31 17.24
CA ARG A 317 3.31 -17.85 18.02
C ARG A 317 2.02 -17.14 17.61
N ILE A 318 1.06 -17.89 17.09
CA ILE A 318 -0.26 -17.36 16.76
C ILE A 318 -1.24 -17.81 17.85
N PRO A 319 -2.04 -16.89 18.46
CA PRO A 319 -3.10 -17.30 19.37
C PRO A 319 -4.14 -18.14 18.62
N CYS A 320 -4.91 -18.92 19.36
CA CYS A 320 -6.05 -19.61 18.76
C CYS A 320 -7.11 -18.59 18.33
N ILE A 321 -7.20 -18.34 17.02
CA ILE A 321 -8.17 -17.42 16.42
C ILE A 321 -9.42 -18.22 16.03
N TYR A 322 -10.51 -18.02 16.77
CA TYR A 322 -11.82 -18.55 16.41
C TYR A 322 -12.64 -17.57 15.58
N ASN A 323 -12.43 -16.27 15.81
CA ASN A 323 -13.13 -15.20 15.13
C ASN A 323 -12.12 -14.12 14.74
N TYR A 324 -11.78 -14.03 13.45
CA TYR A 324 -10.79 -13.06 12.97
C TYR A 324 -11.20 -11.60 13.17
N LYS A 325 -12.49 -11.36 13.48
CA LYS A 325 -13.02 -10.02 13.74
C LYS A 325 -12.67 -9.50 15.13
N GLU A 326 -12.34 -10.38 16.08
CA GLU A 326 -11.92 -10.00 17.42
C GLU A 326 -10.50 -9.42 17.43
N ASP A 327 -10.25 -8.52 18.37
CA ASP A 327 -8.94 -7.92 18.57
C ASP A 327 -8.11 -8.79 19.53
N TYR A 328 -7.01 -9.34 19.02
CA TYR A 328 -6.09 -10.15 19.81
C TYR A 328 -4.77 -9.39 19.98
N LYS A 329 -4.57 -8.76 21.14
CA LYS A 329 -3.36 -7.95 21.41
C LYS A 329 -2.05 -8.71 21.13
N ILE A 330 -2.00 -9.99 21.49
CA ILE A 330 -0.82 -10.83 21.24
C ILE A 330 -0.60 -11.07 19.74
N LEU A 331 -1.67 -11.22 18.96
CA LEU A 331 -1.58 -11.35 17.50
C LEU A 331 -1.05 -10.05 16.88
N ASP A 332 -1.54 -8.90 17.34
CA ASP A 332 -1.04 -7.60 16.87
C ASP A 332 0.46 -7.43 17.14
N GLU A 333 0.92 -7.83 18.33
CA GLU A 333 2.35 -7.79 18.68
C GLU A 333 3.17 -8.75 17.79
N THR A 334 2.68 -9.97 17.55
CA THR A 334 3.34 -10.94 16.66
C THR A 334 3.41 -10.45 15.21
N LEU A 335 2.29 -9.93 14.68
CA LEU A 335 2.22 -9.43 13.31
C LEU A 335 3.03 -8.14 13.12
N ALA A 336 3.18 -7.32 14.16
CA ALA A 336 4.05 -6.15 14.12
C ALA A 336 5.52 -6.52 13.90
N GLY A 337 6.03 -7.56 14.58
CA GLY A 337 7.38 -8.09 14.37
C GLY A 337 7.54 -8.66 12.95
N PHE A 338 6.61 -9.53 12.54
CA PHE A 338 6.57 -10.09 11.18
C PHE A 338 6.63 -9.01 10.08
N ARG A 339 5.90 -7.90 10.28
CA ARG A 339 5.93 -6.77 9.34
C ARG A 339 7.25 -6.01 9.37
N GLU A 340 7.84 -5.78 10.54
CA GLU A 340 9.11 -5.07 10.64
C GLU A 340 10.23 -5.84 9.91
N GLU A 341 10.20 -7.17 9.97
CA GLU A 341 11.21 -8.04 9.35
C GLU A 341 10.96 -8.24 7.85
N HIS A 342 9.71 -8.48 7.43
CA HIS A 342 9.41 -8.88 6.04
C HIS A 342 8.73 -7.80 5.20
N PHE A 343 8.32 -6.67 5.79
CA PHE A 343 7.53 -5.61 5.17
C PHE A 343 8.04 -4.22 5.59
N ASN A 344 9.35 -4.04 5.77
CA ASN A 344 9.95 -2.78 6.20
C ASN A 344 9.75 -1.63 5.18
N GLU A 345 9.54 -1.95 3.91
CA GLU A 345 9.19 -0.99 2.86
C GLU A 345 7.75 -0.49 2.96
N PHE A 346 6.94 -1.12 3.82
CA PHE A 346 5.63 -0.63 4.24
C PHE A 346 5.74 0.24 5.52
N TYR A 347 6.95 0.39 6.06
CA TYR A 347 7.28 1.07 7.32
C TYR A 347 7.73 2.52 7.09
N TRP A 348 6.84 3.42 6.65
CA TRP A 348 7.16 4.87 6.75
C TRP A 348 6.24 5.64 7.70
N LYS A 349 6.74 5.64 8.96
CA LYS A 349 6.50 6.50 10.14
C LYS A 349 5.30 7.44 10.06
N GLY A 350 4.20 7.02 10.70
CA GLY A 350 2.99 7.83 10.79
C GLY A 350 2.06 7.61 11.97
N ARG A 351 2.31 6.69 12.90
CA ARG A 351 1.81 6.77 14.29
C ARG A 351 2.80 6.06 15.21
N LYS A 352 3.67 6.85 15.85
CA LYS A 352 4.17 6.49 17.18
C LYS A 352 2.95 6.43 18.11
N LYS A 353 2.22 5.31 18.13
CA LYS A 353 1.88 4.75 19.44
C LYS A 353 3.17 4.07 19.86
N ILE A 354 3.97 4.83 20.61
CA ILE A 354 4.96 4.24 21.47
C ILE A 354 4.15 3.32 22.41
N PHE A 355 3.96 2.06 22.04
CA PHE A 355 4.06 1.04 23.07
C PHE A 355 5.51 1.14 23.50
N LYS A 356 5.74 1.72 24.68
CA LYS A 356 6.96 1.49 25.46
C LYS A 356 6.89 0.02 25.87
N GLY A 357 7.05 -0.87 24.91
CA GLY A 357 7.33 -2.27 25.11
C GLY A 357 8.81 -2.39 24.83
N SER A 358 9.61 -2.12 25.85
CA SER A 358 10.95 -2.68 26.01
C SER A 358 11.00 -4.05 25.32
N SER A 359 11.95 -4.22 24.40
CA SER A 359 12.18 -5.46 23.67
C SER A 359 11.98 -6.65 24.61
N LEU A 360 11.41 -7.75 24.12
CA LEU A 360 11.26 -9.00 24.89
C LEU A 360 12.55 -9.36 25.65
N TYR A 361 13.70 -8.97 25.09
CA TYR A 361 15.03 -8.99 25.69
C TYR A 361 15.17 -8.18 27.01
N GLU A 362 14.71 -6.94 27.11
CA GLU A 362 14.72 -6.16 28.37
C GLU A 362 13.72 -6.69 29.40
N PHE A 363 12.53 -7.15 28.98
CA PHE A 363 11.58 -7.79 29.90
C PHE A 363 12.15 -9.09 30.49
N LEU A 364 12.81 -9.90 29.67
CA LEU A 364 13.50 -11.11 30.10
C LEU A 364 14.67 -10.77 31.03
N LYS A 365 15.48 -9.75 30.71
CA LYS A 365 16.62 -9.33 31.54
C LYS A 365 16.19 -8.81 32.92
N THR A 366 15.11 -8.04 32.99
CA THR A 366 14.65 -7.43 34.26
C THR A 366 13.91 -8.43 35.17
N ASN A 367 13.34 -9.49 34.60
CA ASN A 367 12.58 -10.50 35.35
C ASN A 367 13.33 -11.82 35.57
N PHE A 368 14.47 -12.04 34.91
CA PHE A 368 15.30 -13.24 35.12
C PHE A 368 15.80 -13.37 36.57
N ASP A 369 16.23 -12.25 37.18
CA ASP A 369 16.73 -12.27 38.56
C ASP A 369 15.61 -12.42 39.60
N LYS A 370 14.38 -12.03 39.26
CA LYS A 370 13.20 -12.24 40.12
C LYS A 370 12.69 -13.68 40.08
N LEU A 371 12.87 -14.38 38.96
CA LEU A 371 12.46 -15.78 38.79
C LEU A 371 13.39 -16.77 39.50
N LYS A 372 14.64 -16.39 39.80
CA LYS A 372 15.59 -17.22 40.59
C LYS A 372 15.21 -17.40 42.06
N LYS A 373 14.38 -16.53 42.65
CA LYS A 373 14.01 -16.59 44.08
C LYS A 373 12.76 -17.43 44.38
N LYS A 374 12.23 -18.14 43.39
CA LYS A 374 11.01 -18.96 43.56
C LYS A 374 11.16 -20.42 43.09
N PHE A 375 12.40 -20.87 42.89
CA PHE A 375 12.77 -22.28 42.70
C PHE A 375 13.81 -22.67 43.73
#